data_AF-A0A961DJQ0-F1
#
_entry.id   AF-A0A961DJQ0-F1
#
_cell.length_a   1.000
_cell.length_b   1.000
_cell.length_c   1.000
_cell.angle_alpha   90.00
_cell.angle_beta   90.00
_cell.angle_gamma   90.00
#
_symmetry.space_group_name_H-M   'P 1'
#
loop_
_entity.id
_entity.type
_entity.pdbx_description
1 polymer ?
#
loop_
_entity_poly.entity_id
_entity_poly.type
_entity_poly.pdbx_seq_one_letter_code
_entity_poly.pdbx_strand_id
1 'polypeptide(L)'
;TIETHLPDHRRDLRHRSQEHWMTRARRMGEEVESLAATIFSLDDVLLKLRQVQAVVTHLESFPIERAKNTALRALHYGNLEYREIKAILKKGLDLEPLPVTKSRRWAQGSLFARSPDDFSSSNQEPRHGHL
;
A
#
# COMPACT_ATOMS: atom_id res chain seq x y z
N THR A 1 -22.79 -26.69 4.96
CA THR A 1 -21.55 -26.75 5.78
C THR A 1 -20.37 -26.66 4.84
N ILE A 2 -19.26 -26.03 5.23
CA ILE A 2 -18.04 -25.94 4.39
C ILE A 2 -16.84 -26.36 5.24
N GLU A 3 -16.44 -27.61 5.09
CA GLU A 3 -15.36 -28.28 5.83
C GLU A 3 -14.24 -28.59 4.83
N THR A 4 -13.28 -27.68 4.63
CA THR A 4 -12.25 -27.90 3.59
C THR A 4 -10.90 -27.20 3.78
N HIS A 5 -10.62 -26.55 4.93
CA HIS A 5 -9.29 -25.93 5.11
C HIS A 5 -8.76 -25.94 6.55
N LEU A 6 -7.94 -26.96 6.86
CA LEU A 6 -7.00 -26.94 7.98
C LEU A 6 -5.70 -27.69 7.62
N PRO A 7 -4.81 -27.12 6.78
CA PRO A 7 -3.63 -27.81 6.26
C PRO A 7 -2.40 -27.71 7.18
N ASP A 8 -1.35 -28.47 6.86
CA ASP A 8 -0.17 -28.77 7.71
C ASP A 8 0.80 -27.61 8.03
N HIS A 9 0.43 -26.35 7.73
CA HIS A 9 1.32 -25.16 7.76
C HIS A 9 2.01 -24.86 9.11
N ARG A 10 1.72 -25.58 10.20
CA ARG A 10 2.40 -25.41 11.49
C ARG A 10 3.88 -25.82 11.47
N ARG A 11 4.34 -26.61 10.50
CA ARG A 11 5.76 -26.92 10.32
C ARG A 11 6.55 -25.70 9.82
N ASP A 12 6.05 -25.02 8.80
CA ASP A 12 6.71 -23.90 8.13
C ASP A 12 6.94 -22.68 9.03
N LEU A 13 6.09 -22.47 10.05
CA LEU A 13 6.22 -21.38 11.03
C LEU A 13 7.57 -21.39 11.80
N ARG A 14 8.34 -22.47 11.73
CA ARG A 14 9.70 -22.55 12.29
C ARG A 14 10.75 -21.77 11.48
N HIS A 15 10.50 -21.45 10.21
CA HIS A 15 11.42 -20.65 9.40
C HIS A 15 11.41 -19.19 9.86
N ARG A 16 12.54 -18.73 10.42
CA ARG A 16 12.71 -17.37 10.97
C ARG A 16 13.20 -16.31 9.96
N SER A 17 13.65 -16.71 8.78
CA SER A 17 14.26 -15.81 7.80
C SER A 17 13.21 -14.98 7.05
N GLN A 18 13.35 -13.66 7.03
CA GLN A 18 12.52 -12.74 6.24
C GLN A 18 12.45 -13.13 4.75
N GLU A 19 13.59 -13.49 4.17
CA GLU A 19 13.75 -13.93 2.77
C GLU A 19 12.84 -15.12 2.40
N HIS A 20 12.63 -16.08 3.31
CA HIS A 20 11.73 -17.22 3.09
C HIS A 20 10.28 -16.76 2.93
N TRP A 21 9.84 -15.82 3.78
CA TRP A 21 8.47 -15.29 3.74
C TRP A 21 8.25 -14.31 2.59
N MET A 22 9.27 -13.54 2.22
CA MET A 22 9.30 -12.74 0.98
C MET A 22 9.17 -13.64 -0.26
N THR A 23 10.00 -14.69 -0.36
CA THR A 23 9.95 -15.67 -1.46
C THR A 23 8.58 -16.36 -1.54
N ARG A 24 7.94 -16.61 -0.39
CA ARG A 24 6.60 -17.20 -0.32
C ARG A 24 5.50 -16.22 -0.75
N ALA A 25 5.59 -14.96 -0.34
CA ALA A 25 4.69 -13.89 -0.78
C ALA A 25 4.77 -13.66 -2.31
N ARG A 26 6.00 -13.60 -2.85
CA ARG A 26 6.29 -13.48 -4.29
C ARG A 26 5.63 -14.55 -5.17
N ARG A 27 5.44 -15.77 -4.65
CA ARG A 27 4.73 -16.86 -5.36
C ARG A 27 3.22 -16.60 -5.53
N MET A 28 2.64 -15.71 -4.73
CA MET A 28 1.25 -15.25 -4.88
C MET A 28 1.16 -13.95 -5.71
N GLY A 29 2.20 -13.11 -5.70
CA GLY A 29 2.31 -11.96 -6.58
C GLY A 29 3.17 -10.82 -6.00
N GLU A 30 3.58 -9.90 -6.87
CA GLU A 30 4.35 -8.71 -6.53
C GLU A 30 3.60 -7.79 -5.55
N GLU A 31 2.27 -7.77 -5.63
CA GLU A 31 1.38 -7.04 -4.73
C GLU A 31 1.41 -7.62 -3.30
N VAL A 32 1.52 -8.95 -3.18
CA VAL A 32 1.61 -9.65 -1.89
C VAL A 32 3.04 -9.57 -1.33
N GLU A 33 4.05 -9.62 -2.20
CA GLU A 33 5.45 -9.32 -1.85
C GLU A 33 5.61 -7.89 -1.33
N SER A 34 4.97 -6.90 -1.98
CA SER A 34 4.94 -5.50 -1.56
C SER A 34 4.24 -5.29 -0.22
N LEU A 35 3.15 -6.01 0.05
CA LEU A 35 2.49 -6.03 1.36
C LEU A 35 3.43 -6.57 2.45
N ALA A 36 4.08 -7.72 2.20
CA ALA A 36 5.02 -8.32 3.14
C ALA A 36 6.23 -7.41 3.43
N ALA A 37 6.82 -6.82 2.39
CA ALA A 37 7.91 -5.85 2.50
C ALA A 37 7.51 -4.62 3.31
N THR A 38 6.30 -4.08 3.07
CA THR A 38 5.79 -2.92 3.81
C THR A 38 5.58 -3.26 5.29
N ILE A 39 5.02 -4.43 5.61
CA ILE A 39 4.89 -4.90 7.01
C ILE A 39 6.26 -5.06 7.68
N PHE A 40 7.27 -5.62 7.00
CA PHE A 40 8.64 -5.71 7.51
C PHE A 40 9.33 -4.35 7.70
N SER A 41 8.85 -3.28 7.04
CA SER A 41 9.41 -1.93 7.18
C SER A 41 8.88 -1.15 8.39
N LEU A 42 7.88 -1.67 9.12
CA LEU A 42 7.20 -0.99 10.24
C LEU A 42 7.81 -1.36 11.61
N ASP A 43 9.10 -1.06 11.81
CA ASP A 43 9.84 -1.32 13.05
C ASP A 43 9.84 -2.82 13.47
N ASP A 44 9.85 -3.11 14.77
CA ASP A 44 10.38 -4.34 15.41
C ASP A 44 10.23 -5.65 14.60
N VAL A 45 11.37 -6.13 14.10
CA VAL A 45 11.51 -7.27 13.20
C VAL A 45 10.89 -8.56 13.76
N LEU A 46 10.91 -8.77 15.08
CA LEU A 46 10.37 -10.00 15.70
C LEU A 46 8.84 -9.99 15.76
N LEU A 47 8.23 -8.82 15.96
CA LEU A 47 6.78 -8.66 15.87
C LEU A 47 6.32 -8.75 14.41
N LYS A 48 7.02 -8.06 13.50
CA LYS A 48 6.66 -8.04 12.07
C LYS A 48 6.85 -9.38 11.37
N LEU A 49 7.84 -10.20 11.76
CA LEU A 49 7.94 -11.58 11.30
C LEU A 49 6.68 -12.39 11.62
N ARG A 50 6.15 -12.33 12.84
CA ARG A 50 4.90 -13.05 13.20
C ARG A 50 3.69 -12.52 12.44
N GLN A 51 3.63 -11.21 12.21
CA GLN A 51 2.57 -10.56 11.44
C GLN A 51 2.58 -11.04 9.98
N VAL A 52 3.74 -11.04 9.31
CA VAL A 52 3.88 -11.57 7.95
C VAL A 52 3.61 -13.07 7.89
N GLN A 53 4.09 -13.86 8.85
CA GLN A 53 3.77 -15.30 8.94
C GLN A 53 2.25 -15.56 8.96
N ALA A 54 1.52 -14.83 9.81
CA ALA A 54 0.06 -14.95 9.93
C ALA A 54 -0.68 -14.46 8.68
N VAL A 55 -0.21 -13.38 8.05
CA VAL A 55 -0.78 -12.81 6.81
C VAL A 55 -0.55 -13.75 5.63
N VAL A 56 0.69 -14.14 5.35
CA VAL A 56 1.06 -15.02 4.22
C VAL A 56 0.34 -16.36 4.31
N THR A 57 0.41 -17.03 5.46
CA THR A 57 -0.26 -18.34 5.66
C THR A 57 -1.79 -18.23 5.55
N HIS A 58 -2.38 -17.07 5.84
CA HIS A 58 -3.82 -16.86 5.64
C HIS A 58 -4.16 -16.57 4.17
N LEU A 59 -3.34 -15.81 3.46
CA LEU A 59 -3.51 -15.56 2.03
C LEU A 59 -3.33 -16.83 1.19
N GLU A 60 -2.42 -17.74 1.59
CA GLU A 60 -2.27 -19.08 0.99
C GLU A 60 -3.56 -19.94 1.04
N SER A 61 -4.54 -19.59 1.88
CA SER A 61 -5.85 -20.28 1.95
C SER A 61 -6.93 -19.76 1.00
N PHE A 62 -6.58 -18.83 0.09
CA PHE A 62 -7.49 -18.25 -0.89
C PHE A 62 -6.94 -18.35 -2.32
N PRO A 63 -7.79 -18.25 -3.37
CA PRO A 63 -7.33 -18.10 -4.74
C PRO A 63 -6.39 -16.91 -4.90
N ILE A 64 -5.36 -17.09 -5.74
CA ILE A 64 -4.27 -16.12 -5.92
C ILE A 64 -4.80 -14.71 -6.21
N GLU A 65 -5.79 -14.56 -7.09
CA GLU A 65 -6.39 -13.25 -7.41
C GLU A 65 -7.01 -12.55 -6.19
N ARG A 66 -7.69 -13.29 -5.30
CA ARG A 66 -8.23 -12.74 -4.04
C ARG A 66 -7.11 -12.31 -3.09
N ALA A 67 -6.01 -13.05 -3.03
CA ALA A 67 -4.83 -12.67 -2.25
C ALA A 67 -4.19 -11.38 -2.77
N LYS A 68 -4.02 -11.26 -4.09
CA LYS A 68 -3.49 -10.05 -4.76
C LYS A 68 -4.40 -8.84 -4.55
N ASN A 69 -5.71 -8.97 -4.78
CA ASN A 69 -6.67 -7.88 -4.55
C ASN A 69 -6.74 -7.46 -3.08
N THR A 70 -6.65 -8.42 -2.14
CA THR A 70 -6.57 -8.12 -0.70
C THR A 70 -5.31 -7.32 -0.38
N ALA A 71 -4.16 -7.68 -0.95
CA ALA A 71 -2.91 -6.97 -0.74
C ALA A 71 -2.94 -5.54 -1.31
N LEU A 72 -3.47 -5.37 -2.52
CA LEU A 72 -3.70 -4.04 -3.11
C LEU A 72 -4.62 -3.17 -2.23
N ARG A 73 -5.71 -3.74 -1.68
CA ARG A 73 -6.65 -3.01 -0.80
C ARG A 73 -6.03 -2.69 0.56
N ALA A 74 -5.24 -3.59 1.13
CA ALA A 74 -4.50 -3.36 2.35
C ALA A 74 -3.47 -2.22 2.18
N LEU A 75 -2.70 -2.25 1.09
CA LEU A 75 -1.73 -1.19 0.74
C LEU A 75 -2.42 0.17 0.48
N HIS A 76 -3.50 0.20 -0.30
CA HIS A 76 -4.23 1.43 -0.66
C HIS A 76 -4.75 2.20 0.55
N TYR A 77 -5.20 1.50 1.60
CA TYR A 77 -5.74 2.10 2.83
C TYR A 77 -4.77 2.11 4.01
N GLY A 78 -3.53 1.62 3.86
CA GLY A 78 -2.58 1.45 4.99
C GLY A 78 -2.99 0.38 6.02
N ASN A 79 -3.93 -0.49 5.67
CA ASN A 79 -4.53 -1.51 6.54
C ASN A 79 -3.64 -2.77 6.62
N LEU A 80 -2.46 -2.60 7.21
CA LEU A 80 -1.37 -3.59 7.23
C LEU A 80 -1.48 -4.62 8.37
N GLU A 81 -2.42 -4.43 9.30
CA GLU A 81 -2.66 -5.33 10.42
C GLU A 81 -3.41 -6.61 10.02
N TYR A 82 -3.01 -7.75 10.59
CA TYR A 82 -3.60 -9.07 10.29
C TYR A 82 -5.13 -9.07 10.48
N ARG A 83 -5.64 -8.33 11.46
CA ARG A 83 -7.08 -8.18 11.73
C ARG A 83 -7.82 -7.53 10.57
N GLU A 84 -7.25 -6.51 9.96
CA GLU A 84 -7.88 -5.75 8.87
C GLU A 84 -7.75 -6.47 7.52
N ILE A 85 -6.60 -7.10 7.26
CA ILE A 85 -6.40 -8.00 6.12
C ILE A 85 -7.42 -9.15 6.16
N LYS A 86 -7.64 -9.75 7.34
CA LYS A 86 -8.68 -10.75 7.55
C LYS A 86 -10.10 -10.18 7.43
N ALA A 87 -10.32 -8.93 7.83
CA ALA A 87 -11.61 -8.26 7.68
C ALA A 87 -11.96 -7.99 6.21
N ILE A 88 -10.99 -7.61 5.37
CA ILE A 88 -11.14 -7.47 3.91
C ILE A 88 -11.65 -8.78 3.31
N LEU A 89 -10.91 -9.89 3.51
CA LEU A 89 -11.25 -11.21 2.98
C LEU A 89 -12.61 -11.73 3.49
N LYS A 90 -12.92 -11.53 4.78
CA LYS A 90 -14.18 -11.96 5.41
C LYS A 90 -15.40 -11.16 4.92
N LYS A 91 -15.23 -9.86 4.66
CA LYS A 91 -16.29 -8.99 4.14
C LYS A 91 -16.39 -9.04 2.60
N GLY A 92 -15.44 -9.67 1.91
CA GLY A 92 -15.39 -9.75 0.45
C GLY A 92 -14.95 -8.45 -0.24
N LEU A 93 -14.31 -7.52 0.49
CA LEU A 93 -13.94 -6.21 -0.06
C LEU A 93 -12.86 -6.30 -1.16
N ASP A 94 -12.15 -7.42 -1.23
CA ASP A 94 -11.22 -7.76 -2.33
C ASP A 94 -11.92 -8.13 -3.65
N LEU A 95 -13.25 -8.32 -3.63
CA LEU A 95 -14.09 -8.49 -4.83
C LEU A 95 -14.70 -7.16 -5.29
N GLU A 96 -14.76 -6.14 -4.41
CA GLU A 96 -15.17 -4.80 -4.79
C GLU A 96 -14.07 -4.13 -5.64
N PRO A 97 -14.40 -3.43 -6.73
CA PRO A 97 -13.42 -2.64 -7.45
C PRO A 97 -12.74 -1.66 -6.48
N LEU A 98 -11.41 -1.62 -6.51
CA LEU A 98 -10.67 -0.58 -5.83
C LEU A 98 -11.09 0.77 -6.41
N PRO A 99 -11.30 1.82 -5.60
CA PRO A 99 -11.48 3.15 -6.13
C PRO A 99 -10.20 3.50 -6.88
N VAL A 100 -10.29 3.59 -8.20
CA VAL A 100 -9.12 3.89 -9.04
C VAL A 100 -8.58 5.25 -8.66
N THR A 101 -7.51 5.25 -7.86
CA THR A 101 -6.54 6.34 -7.78
C THR A 101 -6.05 6.54 -9.21
N LYS A 102 -6.72 7.45 -9.94
CA LYS A 102 -6.35 7.82 -11.29
C LYS A 102 -4.90 8.29 -11.22
N SER A 103 -4.01 7.51 -11.82
CA SER A 103 -2.56 7.79 -11.79
C SER A 103 -2.33 9.26 -12.08
N ARG A 104 -1.48 9.89 -11.28
CA ARG A 104 -1.47 11.34 -11.10
C ARG A 104 -1.00 12.03 -12.39
N ARG A 105 -1.95 12.35 -13.27
CA ARG A 105 -1.70 13.10 -14.52
C ARG A 105 -1.14 14.50 -14.23
N TRP A 106 -1.36 15.05 -13.03
CA TRP A 106 -0.71 16.26 -12.51
C TRP A 106 0.77 16.09 -12.14
N ALA A 107 1.36 14.89 -12.21
CA ALA A 107 2.82 14.65 -12.16
C ALA A 107 3.48 14.57 -13.55
N GLN A 108 2.70 14.54 -14.65
CA GLN A 108 3.24 14.77 -16.00
C GLN A 108 3.12 16.25 -16.43
N GLY A 109 2.75 17.15 -15.52
CA GLY A 109 2.42 18.54 -15.83
C GLY A 109 2.96 19.53 -14.79
N SER A 110 4.28 19.68 -14.70
CA SER A 110 4.93 20.79 -14.00
C SER A 110 4.72 22.11 -14.76
N LEU A 111 3.50 22.64 -14.69
CA LEU A 111 3.09 23.92 -15.29
C LEU A 111 2.94 25.05 -14.26
N PHE A 112 3.27 24.79 -12.99
CA PHE A 112 3.30 25.79 -11.93
C PHE A 112 4.72 26.24 -11.57
N ALA A 113 5.47 26.62 -12.61
CA ALA A 113 6.57 27.57 -12.51
C ALA A 113 6.15 28.85 -13.24
N ARG A 114 5.34 29.70 -12.58
CA ARG A 114 5.28 31.12 -12.95
C ARG A 114 6.62 31.72 -12.55
N SER A 115 7.49 32.02 -13.51
CA SER A 115 8.71 32.78 -13.25
C SER A 115 8.34 34.13 -12.63
N PRO A 116 8.85 34.49 -11.43
CA PRO A 116 8.57 35.78 -10.81
C PRO A 116 9.53 36.85 -11.37
N ASP A 117 9.50 37.03 -12.69
CA ASP A 117 10.36 37.96 -13.44
C ASP A 117 9.53 38.79 -14.44
N ASP A 118 8.58 39.54 -13.88
CA ASP A 118 8.26 40.94 -14.23
C ASP A 118 7.16 41.43 -13.29
N PHE A 119 7.53 42.08 -12.17
CA PHE A 119 6.58 42.84 -11.36
C PHE A 119 7.27 43.93 -10.52
N SER A 120 8.03 44.79 -11.20
CA SER A 120 8.62 45.99 -10.58
C SER A 120 8.38 47.24 -11.43
N SER A 121 7.13 47.42 -11.86
CA SER A 121 6.67 48.66 -12.50
C SER A 121 6.68 49.80 -11.48
N SER A 122 7.76 50.59 -11.47
CA SER A 122 7.89 51.79 -10.62
C SER A 122 6.73 52.76 -10.86
N ASN A 123 5.81 52.83 -9.89
CA ASN A 123 4.61 53.65 -10.01
C ASN A 123 4.97 55.15 -10.08
N GLN A 124 4.62 55.80 -11.19
CA GLN A 124 4.99 57.18 -11.45
C GLN A 124 3.96 58.11 -10.77
N GLU A 125 4.35 58.74 -9.66
CA GLU A 125 3.45 59.57 -8.85
C GLU A 125 3.40 61.02 -9.38
N PRO A 126 2.24 61.51 -9.88
CA PRO A 126 2.15 62.85 -10.46
C PRO A 126 1.98 63.92 -9.38
N ARG A 127 3.04 64.68 -9.11
CA ARG A 127 2.97 65.83 -8.19
C ARG A 127 2.17 66.97 -8.80
N HIS A 128 0.93 67.15 -8.36
CA HIS A 128 0.19 68.40 -8.51
C HIS A 128 0.95 69.54 -7.79
N GLY A 129 0.96 70.73 -8.40
CA GLY A 129 1.73 71.88 -7.95
C GLY A 129 0.94 72.92 -7.14
N HIS A 130 1.27 74.20 -7.37
CA HIS A 130 0.98 75.38 -6.52
C HIS A 130 1.82 75.42 -5.23
N LEU A 131 2.36 76.59 -4.82
CA LEU A 131 2.29 77.96 -5.36
C LEU A 131 3.68 78.63 -5.32
#